data_AF-A0A800JFW8-F1
#
_entry.id   AF-A0A800JFW8-F1
#
_cell.length_a   1.000
_cell.length_b   1.000
_cell.length_c   1.000
_cell.angle_alpha   90.00
_cell.angle_beta   90.00
_cell.angle_gamma   90.00
#
_symmetry.space_group_name_H-M   'P 1'
#
loop_
_entity.id
_entity.type
_entity.pdbx_description
1 polymer ?
#
loop_
_entity_poly.entity_id
_entity_poly.type
_entity_poly.pdbx_seq_one_letter_code
_entity_poly.pdbx_strand_id
1 'polypeptide(L)'
;MKIRNLFFTMAVVAVCLPAMAKEKLATAEQRFGGKIEDAENPSFRRHVVPLASKLGCSGRECHGSFQGRGGFQLSLFGYDFEKDHTAITNDTKDDIRVDMDDPAKSLFIQKPLKQIKHKGGEIYEEGSWEHNLMLKWIQQGAKLDVVETGAFDRLEIFPKEIVARKVGESIQLKVLAHWADGTVEDVTEFTRFRTNDESVVLAHEGGRLEIKGKGDSHVVAFYDNGVAPVPVMLPVSQQVGSKYPKVRATTPIDKAIATKLQKVGIVPSEICSDQEFLRRVTLDVTGTLPTAQEVKSFLASKDKNKRQKKANELLSRPAYAAWWTTKINDFQGNSPNQLRINNYARRINPSRDWYDWVYKRVLENQSYDKIVEGIVMGKSRTSPDQDYKSFTKEM
;
A
#
# COMPACT_ATOMS: atom_id res chain seq x y z
N MET A 1 45.34 48.66 -17.41
CA MET A 1 45.08 48.33 -15.99
C MET A 1 43.58 48.18 -15.76
N LYS A 2 43.02 46.97 -15.93
CA LYS A 2 41.63 46.64 -15.60
C LYS A 2 41.61 45.18 -15.14
N ILE A 3 41.57 44.99 -13.83
CA ILE A 3 41.47 43.70 -13.15
C ILE A 3 39.99 43.30 -13.20
N ARG A 4 39.66 42.20 -13.90
CA ARG A 4 38.33 41.57 -13.84
C ARG A 4 38.35 40.57 -12.69
N ASN A 5 37.58 40.88 -11.64
CA ASN A 5 37.30 39.96 -10.54
C ASN A 5 36.56 38.72 -11.06
N LEU A 6 37.18 37.55 -10.88
CA LEU A 6 36.58 36.25 -11.10
C LEU A 6 35.95 35.83 -9.75
N PHE A 7 34.62 35.97 -9.62
CA PHE A 7 33.90 35.37 -8.50
C PHE A 7 33.74 33.87 -8.78
N PHE A 8 34.53 33.05 -8.07
CA PHE A 8 34.32 31.61 -7.98
C PHE A 8 33.16 31.36 -7.00
N THR A 9 31.96 31.09 -7.54
CA THR A 9 30.85 30.57 -6.74
C THR A 9 31.14 29.12 -6.40
N MET A 10 31.72 28.89 -5.23
CA MET A 10 31.94 27.57 -4.66
C MET A 10 30.58 26.99 -4.28
N ALA A 11 30.03 26.13 -5.14
CA ALA A 11 28.82 25.38 -4.85
C ALA A 11 29.13 24.40 -3.71
N VAL A 12 28.73 24.75 -2.49
CA VAL A 12 28.67 23.83 -1.36
C VAL A 12 27.61 22.80 -1.69
N VAL A 13 28.04 21.65 -2.22
CA VAL A 13 27.22 20.45 -2.23
C VAL A 13 27.06 20.05 -0.77
N ALA A 14 25.95 20.45 -0.17
CA ALA A 14 25.49 19.87 1.07
C ALA A 14 25.17 18.40 0.78
N VAL A 15 26.19 17.55 0.91
CA VAL A 15 26.00 16.12 1.06
C VAL A 15 25.29 15.97 2.39
N CYS A 16 23.94 15.88 2.36
CA CYS A 16 23.21 15.26 3.43
C CYS A 16 23.65 13.80 3.47
N LEU A 17 24.75 13.54 4.18
CA LEU A 17 25.06 12.22 4.69
C LEU A 17 23.83 11.76 5.48
N PRO A 18 23.24 10.59 5.20
CA PRO A 18 22.32 10.00 6.15
C PRO A 18 23.15 9.69 7.40
N ALA A 19 23.11 10.60 8.36
CA ALA A 19 23.63 10.43 9.69
C ALA A 19 22.72 9.45 10.44
N MET A 20 22.81 8.18 10.07
CA MET A 20 22.66 7.10 11.02
C MET A 20 23.79 6.12 10.75
N ALA A 21 24.83 6.25 11.57
CA ALA A 21 25.78 5.18 11.79
C ALA A 21 24.99 3.92 12.18
N LYS A 22 24.80 3.01 11.22
CA LYS A 22 25.06 1.57 11.25
C LYS A 22 25.26 0.86 12.62
N GLU A 23 24.51 1.18 13.67
CA GLU A 23 24.21 0.15 14.67
C GLU A 23 23.40 -0.91 13.94
N LYS A 24 23.94 -2.13 13.88
CA LYS A 24 23.18 -3.29 13.42
C LYS A 24 22.09 -3.53 14.46
N LEU A 25 20.90 -2.95 14.23
CA LEU A 25 19.71 -3.26 15.02
C LEU A 25 19.52 -4.79 15.07
N ALA A 26 19.29 -5.31 16.27
CA ALA A 26 19.14 -6.73 16.52
C ALA A 26 17.89 -7.28 15.83
N THR A 27 17.99 -8.47 15.25
CA THR A 27 16.85 -9.17 14.63
C THR A 27 15.93 -9.75 15.71
N ALA A 28 14.72 -10.19 15.36
CA ALA A 28 13.81 -10.79 16.34
C ALA A 28 14.40 -12.06 16.95
N GLU A 29 15.05 -12.90 16.14
CA GLU A 29 15.80 -14.08 16.63
C GLU A 29 16.88 -13.67 17.65
N GLN A 30 17.59 -12.56 17.43
CA GLN A 30 18.63 -12.09 18.38
C GLN A 30 18.05 -11.51 19.67
N ARG A 31 16.83 -10.99 19.62
CA ARG A 31 16.16 -10.33 20.76
C ARG A 31 15.37 -11.30 21.63
N PHE A 32 14.76 -12.31 21.01
CA PHE A 32 13.81 -13.21 21.67
C PHE A 32 14.16 -14.70 21.54
N GLY A 33 15.12 -15.06 20.67
CA GLY A 33 15.57 -16.44 20.49
C GLY A 33 16.49 -16.93 21.61
N GLY A 34 16.94 -18.17 21.49
CA GLY A 34 17.79 -18.82 22.50
C GLY A 34 17.05 -19.13 23.80
N LYS A 35 17.68 -18.83 24.94
CA LYS A 35 17.09 -19.07 26.26
C LYS A 35 16.12 -17.96 26.63
N ILE A 36 14.94 -18.32 27.12
CA ILE A 36 13.89 -17.35 27.47
C ILE A 36 14.30 -16.38 28.59
N GLU A 37 15.24 -16.78 29.47
CA GLU A 37 15.75 -15.89 30.51
C GLU A 37 16.48 -14.68 29.92
N ASP A 38 17.18 -14.90 28.81
CA ASP A 38 18.00 -13.91 28.10
C ASP A 38 17.17 -13.07 27.10
N ALA A 39 15.93 -13.47 26.81
CA ALA A 39 15.04 -12.76 25.90
C ALA A 39 14.62 -11.38 26.43
N GLU A 40 14.59 -10.39 25.55
CA GLU A 40 14.09 -9.04 25.82
C GLU A 40 12.62 -9.05 26.29
N ASN A 41 12.23 -8.02 27.04
CA ASN A 41 10.83 -7.85 27.44
C ASN A 41 9.97 -7.43 26.23
N PRO A 42 8.99 -8.25 25.80
CA PRO A 42 8.21 -7.94 24.62
C PRO A 42 7.15 -6.87 24.90
N SER A 43 6.96 -5.99 23.93
CA SER A 43 5.82 -5.08 23.84
C SER A 43 4.61 -5.80 23.26
N PHE A 44 3.42 -5.54 23.82
CA PHE A 44 2.18 -6.08 23.27
C PHE A 44 1.91 -5.49 21.88
N ARG A 45 1.98 -4.16 21.77
CA ARG A 45 1.75 -3.46 20.51
C ARG A 45 2.84 -3.75 19.47
N ARG A 46 4.12 -3.63 19.86
CA ARG A 46 5.23 -3.66 18.87
C ARG A 46 5.61 -5.08 18.46
N HIS A 47 5.38 -6.08 19.31
CA HIS A 47 5.89 -7.44 19.08
C HIS A 47 4.79 -8.50 19.04
N VAL A 48 3.94 -8.58 20.08
CA VAL A 48 2.92 -9.65 20.20
C VAL A 48 1.87 -9.56 19.10
N VAL A 49 1.25 -8.39 18.91
CA VAL A 49 0.17 -8.22 17.92
C VAL A 49 0.68 -8.39 16.47
N PRO A 50 1.80 -7.76 16.05
CA PRO A 50 2.36 -7.98 14.72
C PRO A 50 2.74 -9.44 14.47
N LEU A 51 3.34 -10.12 15.46
CA LEU A 51 3.69 -11.53 15.33
C LEU A 51 2.44 -12.41 15.19
N ALA A 52 1.44 -12.24 16.05
CA ALA A 52 0.18 -12.97 15.97
C ALA A 52 -0.54 -12.73 14.62
N SER A 53 -0.43 -11.53 14.06
CA SER A 53 -0.98 -11.19 12.74
C SER A 53 -0.20 -11.83 11.59
N LYS A 54 1.13 -11.82 11.65
CA LYS A 54 2.01 -12.47 10.68
C LYS A 54 1.76 -13.98 10.64
N LEU A 55 1.65 -14.61 11.81
CA LEU A 55 1.38 -16.04 11.96
C LEU A 55 -0.07 -16.45 11.64
N GLY A 56 -0.92 -15.49 11.26
CA GLY A 56 -2.28 -15.74 10.78
C GLY A 56 -3.35 -15.87 11.87
N CYS A 57 -3.01 -15.71 13.16
CA CYS A 57 -3.98 -15.83 14.26
C CYS A 57 -5.13 -14.82 14.11
N SER A 58 -4.82 -13.56 13.79
CA SER A 58 -5.80 -12.49 13.54
C SER A 58 -6.22 -12.37 12.05
N GLY A 59 -5.99 -13.42 11.25
CA GLY A 59 -6.43 -13.49 9.85
C GLY A 59 -7.93 -13.73 9.69
N ARG A 60 -8.47 -13.45 8.50
CA ARG A 60 -9.90 -13.60 8.17
C ARG A 60 -10.44 -15.02 8.34
N GLU A 61 -9.59 -16.03 8.18
CA GLU A 61 -9.99 -17.44 8.28
C GLU A 61 -10.04 -17.95 9.74
N CYS A 62 -9.40 -17.21 10.66
CA CYS A 62 -9.18 -17.59 12.05
C CYS A 62 -9.86 -16.60 13.01
N HIS A 63 -9.15 -16.10 14.01
CA HIS A 63 -9.72 -15.27 15.07
C HIS A 63 -10.04 -13.85 14.63
N GLY A 64 -9.47 -13.37 13.52
CA GLY A 64 -9.81 -12.08 12.91
C GLY A 64 -11.06 -12.10 12.02
N SER A 65 -11.76 -13.23 11.95
CA SER A 65 -13.07 -13.31 11.28
C SER A 65 -14.13 -12.49 12.03
N PHE A 66 -15.21 -12.11 11.34
CA PHE A 66 -16.30 -11.34 11.96
C PHE A 66 -16.97 -12.08 13.13
N GLN A 67 -16.94 -13.41 13.15
CA GLN A 67 -17.47 -14.24 14.24
C GLN A 67 -16.39 -14.75 15.22
N GLY A 68 -15.10 -14.54 14.93
CA GLY A 68 -14.00 -15.20 15.64
C GLY A 68 -14.04 -16.73 15.52
N ARG A 69 -13.31 -17.42 16.39
CA ARG A 69 -13.33 -18.90 16.49
C ARG A 69 -13.36 -19.34 17.95
N GLY A 70 -14.31 -20.18 18.31
CA GLY A 70 -14.38 -20.80 19.64
C GLY A 70 -14.49 -19.78 20.78
N GLY A 71 -15.34 -18.75 20.61
CA GLY A 71 -15.51 -17.68 21.59
C GLY A 71 -14.33 -16.69 21.68
N PHE A 72 -13.29 -16.86 20.86
CA PHE A 72 -12.14 -15.97 20.82
C PHE A 72 -12.11 -15.19 19.50
N GLN A 73 -12.17 -13.86 19.61
CA GLN A 73 -12.23 -12.95 18.47
C GLN A 73 -11.20 -11.83 18.62
N LEU A 74 -10.33 -11.72 17.62
CA LEU A 74 -9.41 -10.62 17.44
C LEU A 74 -9.96 -9.64 16.39
N SER A 75 -9.44 -8.44 16.40
CA SER A 75 -9.53 -7.47 15.32
C SER A 75 -8.89 -8.05 14.06
N LEU A 76 -9.42 -7.68 12.90
CA LEU A 76 -8.89 -8.17 11.63
C LEU A 76 -7.48 -7.63 11.42
N PHE A 77 -6.49 -8.51 11.34
CA PHE A 77 -5.07 -8.21 11.20
C PHE A 77 -4.41 -7.47 12.37
N GLY A 78 -5.06 -7.32 13.53
CA GLY A 78 -4.42 -6.74 14.71
C GLY A 78 -4.37 -5.21 14.75
N TYR A 79 -5.44 -4.53 14.29
CA TYR A 79 -5.52 -3.06 14.23
C TYR A 79 -6.21 -2.40 15.44
N ASP A 80 -6.82 -3.18 16.33
CA ASP A 80 -7.48 -2.67 17.54
C ASP A 80 -6.83 -3.31 18.78
N PHE A 81 -5.77 -2.67 19.27
CA PHE A 81 -4.91 -3.20 20.32
C PHE A 81 -5.65 -3.43 21.65
N GLU A 82 -6.54 -2.51 22.04
CA GLU A 82 -7.30 -2.63 23.30
C GLU A 82 -8.28 -3.80 23.24
N LYS A 83 -9.00 -3.92 22.12
CA LYS A 83 -9.90 -5.06 21.88
C LYS A 83 -9.14 -6.38 21.85
N ASP A 84 -8.01 -6.42 21.15
CA ASP A 84 -7.20 -7.64 21.00
C ASP A 84 -6.62 -8.09 22.32
N HIS A 85 -6.08 -7.16 23.10
CA HIS A 85 -5.59 -7.41 24.44
C HIS A 85 -6.68 -7.97 25.34
N THR A 86 -7.82 -7.28 25.40
CA THR A 86 -8.99 -7.72 26.16
C THR A 86 -9.40 -9.13 25.75
N ALA A 87 -9.49 -9.42 24.45
CA ALA A 87 -9.87 -10.75 23.98
C ALA A 87 -8.86 -11.84 24.36
N ILE A 88 -7.56 -11.53 24.39
CA ILE A 88 -6.50 -12.46 24.78
C ILE A 88 -6.52 -12.70 26.29
N THR A 89 -6.73 -11.67 27.10
CA THR A 89 -6.68 -11.77 28.57
C THR A 89 -8.05 -11.99 29.23
N ASN A 90 -9.13 -12.13 28.44
CA ASN A 90 -10.48 -12.38 28.97
C ASN A 90 -10.62 -13.85 29.37
N ASP A 91 -10.10 -14.17 30.55
CA ASP A 91 -10.19 -15.50 31.13
C ASP A 91 -11.57 -15.77 31.72
N THR A 92 -12.01 -17.01 31.58
CA THR A 92 -13.19 -17.53 32.27
C THR A 92 -12.80 -18.69 33.16
N LYS A 93 -13.70 -19.10 34.05
CA LYS A 93 -13.47 -20.23 34.97
C LYS A 93 -13.00 -21.52 34.27
N ASP A 94 -13.45 -21.73 33.03
CA ASP A 94 -13.20 -22.97 32.28
C ASP A 94 -12.24 -22.77 31.07
N ASP A 95 -11.79 -21.53 30.80
CA ASP A 95 -11.01 -21.19 29.61
C ASP A 95 -10.04 -20.05 29.95
N ILE A 96 -8.88 -20.41 30.49
CA ILE A 96 -7.79 -19.49 30.87
C ILE A 96 -6.85 -19.33 29.68
N ARG A 97 -6.99 -18.22 28.95
CA ARG A 97 -6.17 -17.89 27.80
C ARG A 97 -4.79 -17.42 28.21
N VAL A 98 -4.70 -16.69 29.33
CA VAL A 98 -3.45 -16.19 29.90
C VAL A 98 -3.38 -16.58 31.37
N ASP A 99 -2.68 -17.66 31.67
CA ASP A 99 -2.44 -18.12 33.05
C ASP A 99 -1.21 -17.38 33.60
N MET A 100 -1.42 -16.47 34.54
CA MET A 100 -0.34 -15.68 35.15
C MET A 100 0.49 -16.47 36.17
N ASP A 101 -0.08 -17.52 36.76
CA ASP A 101 0.59 -18.35 37.76
C ASP A 101 1.46 -19.43 37.07
N ASP A 102 0.99 -19.94 35.94
CA ASP A 102 1.72 -20.88 35.09
C ASP A 102 1.65 -20.46 33.60
N PRO A 103 2.47 -19.48 33.17
CA PRO A 103 2.46 -18.93 31.81
C PRO A 103 2.51 -19.97 30.69
N ALA A 104 3.20 -21.09 30.88
CA ALA A 104 3.31 -22.16 29.89
C ALA A 104 2.00 -22.94 29.71
N LYS A 105 1.09 -22.92 30.69
CA LYS A 105 -0.25 -23.53 30.60
C LYS A 105 -1.30 -22.65 29.94
N SER A 106 -0.98 -21.38 29.68
CA SER A 106 -1.84 -20.46 28.94
C SER A 106 -2.31 -21.07 27.63
N LEU A 107 -3.61 -21.05 27.35
CA LEU A 107 -4.12 -21.56 26.07
C LEU A 107 -3.59 -20.76 24.87
N PHE A 108 -3.19 -19.49 25.09
CA PHE A 108 -2.51 -18.66 24.11
C PHE A 108 -1.10 -19.17 23.73
N ILE A 109 -0.51 -20.07 24.54
CA ILE A 109 0.77 -20.75 24.28
C ILE A 109 0.54 -22.19 23.80
N GLN A 110 -0.27 -22.97 24.52
CA GLN A 110 -0.44 -24.40 24.24
C GLN A 110 -1.15 -24.69 22.91
N LYS A 111 -2.09 -23.83 22.47
CA LYS A 111 -2.81 -24.02 21.19
C LYS A 111 -1.88 -23.82 19.99
N PRO A 112 -1.11 -22.72 19.90
CA PRO A 112 -0.08 -22.55 18.87
C PRO A 112 0.97 -23.66 18.83
N LEU A 113 1.43 -24.16 19.98
CA LEU A 113 2.35 -25.31 20.07
C LEU A 113 1.69 -26.67 19.77
N LYS A 114 0.36 -26.68 19.58
CA LYS A 114 -0.43 -27.90 19.39
C LYS A 114 -0.26 -28.94 20.52
N GLN A 115 0.18 -28.52 21.71
CA GLN A 115 0.19 -29.33 22.93
C GLN A 115 -1.24 -29.73 23.36
N ILE A 116 -2.21 -28.89 22.97
CA ILE A 116 -3.64 -29.20 23.04
C ILE A 116 -4.31 -29.03 21.68
N LYS A 117 -5.56 -29.52 21.56
CA LYS A 117 -6.30 -29.51 20.29
C LYS A 117 -6.52 -28.09 19.78
N HIS A 118 -5.87 -27.76 18.66
CA HIS A 118 -6.05 -26.52 17.93
C HIS A 118 -6.38 -26.79 16.46
N LYS A 119 -7.50 -26.24 15.97
CA LYS A 119 -7.92 -26.41 14.57
C LYS A 119 -6.99 -25.71 13.56
N GLY A 120 -6.31 -24.65 13.98
CA GLY A 120 -5.32 -23.95 13.16
C GLY A 120 -4.02 -24.73 12.97
N GLY A 121 -3.84 -25.87 13.64
CA GLY A 121 -2.60 -26.64 13.61
C GLY A 121 -1.54 -26.09 14.54
N GLU A 122 -0.31 -26.53 14.31
CA GLU A 122 0.89 -25.97 14.94
C GLU A 122 1.26 -24.68 14.20
N ILE A 123 1.64 -23.65 14.96
CA ILE A 123 1.91 -22.30 14.46
C ILE A 123 3.40 -21.96 14.60
N TYR A 124 4.04 -22.38 15.70
CA TYR A 124 5.47 -22.26 15.95
C TYR A 124 5.95 -23.42 16.83
N GLU A 125 7.26 -23.63 16.86
CA GLU A 125 7.90 -24.70 17.63
C GLU A 125 8.21 -24.26 19.06
N GLU A 126 8.26 -25.22 19.99
CA GLU A 126 8.67 -24.94 21.37
C GLU A 126 10.14 -24.52 21.43
N GLY A 127 10.40 -23.40 22.10
CA GLY A 127 11.74 -22.79 22.21
C GLY A 127 12.16 -21.92 21.03
N SER A 128 11.31 -21.74 20.00
CA SER A 128 11.56 -20.74 18.97
C SER A 128 11.48 -19.32 19.54
N TRP A 129 12.02 -18.33 18.83
CA TRP A 129 11.91 -16.93 19.26
C TRP A 129 10.45 -16.47 19.32
N GLU A 130 9.57 -16.99 18.46
CA GLU A 130 8.13 -16.70 18.50
C GLU A 130 7.50 -17.21 19.79
N HIS A 131 7.80 -18.47 20.15
CA HIS A 131 7.34 -19.08 21.40
C HIS A 131 7.84 -18.27 22.60
N ASN A 132 9.15 -18.02 22.65
CA ASN A 132 9.79 -17.29 23.75
C ASN A 132 9.21 -15.89 23.91
N LEU A 133 8.96 -15.17 22.82
CA LEU A 133 8.35 -13.85 22.85
C LEU A 133 6.94 -13.90 23.45
N MET A 134 6.08 -14.81 22.98
CA MET A 134 4.71 -14.91 23.49
C MET A 134 4.70 -15.29 24.98
N LEU A 135 5.54 -16.26 25.36
CA LEU A 135 5.64 -16.73 26.74
C LEU A 135 6.23 -15.66 27.67
N LYS A 136 7.30 -14.97 27.25
CA LYS A 136 7.94 -13.89 28.02
C LYS A 136 6.99 -12.72 28.25
N TRP A 137 6.14 -12.38 27.27
CA TRP A 137 5.13 -11.35 27.44
C TRP A 137 4.13 -11.71 28.57
N ILE A 138 3.68 -12.97 28.64
CA ILE A 138 2.82 -13.44 29.73
C ILE A 138 3.57 -13.42 31.06
N GLN A 139 4.81 -13.91 31.11
CA GLN A 139 5.66 -13.87 32.32
C GLN A 139 5.89 -12.45 32.85
N GLN A 140 5.82 -11.43 31.99
CA GLN A 140 5.91 -10.01 32.37
C GLN A 140 4.55 -9.38 32.74
N GLY A 141 3.51 -10.19 32.92
CA GLY A 141 2.18 -9.78 33.34
C GLY A 141 1.24 -9.41 32.20
N ALA A 142 1.52 -9.89 30.97
CA ALA A 142 0.70 -9.69 29.77
C ALA A 142 0.21 -8.24 29.60
N LYS A 143 1.10 -7.26 29.80
CA LYS A 143 0.72 -5.84 29.87
C LYS A 143 0.27 -5.30 28.52
N LEU A 144 -0.75 -4.44 28.55
CA LEU A 144 -1.11 -3.56 27.45
C LEU A 144 -0.25 -2.29 27.52
N ASP A 145 0.48 -1.98 26.46
CA ASP A 145 1.51 -0.92 26.46
C ASP A 145 1.35 0.10 25.33
N VAL A 146 0.12 0.32 24.86
CA VAL A 146 -0.18 1.19 23.70
C VAL A 146 0.19 2.65 23.97
N VAL A 147 0.08 3.11 25.21
CA VAL A 147 0.41 4.49 25.60
C VAL A 147 1.93 4.67 25.72
N GLU A 148 2.60 3.71 26.36
CA GLU A 148 4.03 3.70 26.64
C GLU A 148 4.86 3.58 25.36
N THR A 149 4.37 2.82 24.39
CA THR A 149 5.03 2.62 23.08
C THR A 149 4.91 3.84 22.15
N GLY A 150 4.11 4.85 22.51
CA GLY A 150 3.95 6.07 21.73
C GLY A 150 3.31 5.85 20.35
N ALA A 151 3.23 6.91 19.55
CA ALA A 151 2.67 6.81 18.20
C ALA A 151 3.67 6.16 17.22
N PHE A 152 3.15 5.31 16.34
CA PHE A 152 3.88 4.84 15.17
C PHE A 152 4.09 6.01 14.20
N ASP A 153 5.33 6.23 13.73
CA ASP A 153 5.66 7.30 12.78
C ASP A 153 5.68 6.78 11.34
N ARG A 154 6.59 5.85 11.01
CA ARG A 154 6.71 5.31 9.65
C ARG A 154 7.40 3.95 9.57
N LEU A 155 7.14 3.25 8.48
CA LEU A 155 7.95 2.11 8.03
C LEU A 155 8.98 2.57 7.02
N GLU A 156 10.23 2.15 7.20
CA GLU A 156 11.29 2.31 6.23
C GLU A 156 11.79 0.95 5.76
N ILE A 157 11.84 0.75 4.44
CA ILE A 157 12.24 -0.53 3.84
C ILE A 157 13.50 -0.36 3.01
N PHE A 158 14.41 -1.31 3.15
CA PHE A 158 15.63 -1.40 2.39
C PHE A 158 15.75 -2.75 1.67
N PRO A 159 16.17 -2.75 0.39
CA PRO A 159 16.24 -1.58 -0.51
C PRO A 159 14.86 -0.95 -0.79
N LYS A 160 14.82 0.36 -1.08
CA LYS A 160 13.59 1.11 -1.39
C LYS A 160 12.99 0.76 -2.77
N GLU A 161 13.80 0.20 -3.66
CA GLU A 161 13.44 -0.24 -5.00
C GLU A 161 14.42 -1.34 -5.42
N ILE A 162 13.92 -2.35 -6.14
CA ILE A 162 14.74 -3.45 -6.65
C ILE A 162 14.61 -3.54 -8.17
N VAL A 163 15.76 -3.48 -8.85
CA VAL A 163 15.91 -3.88 -10.25
C VAL A 163 16.81 -5.10 -10.29
N ALA A 164 16.19 -6.27 -10.39
CA ALA A 164 16.85 -7.55 -10.46
C ALA A 164 17.58 -7.74 -11.79
N ARG A 165 18.54 -8.68 -11.79
CA ARG A 165 19.40 -9.02 -12.92
C ARG A 165 18.99 -10.32 -13.59
N LYS A 166 18.45 -11.27 -12.83
CA LYS A 166 18.07 -12.59 -13.34
C LYS A 166 16.94 -13.24 -12.54
N VAL A 167 16.27 -14.20 -13.18
CA VAL A 167 15.38 -15.15 -12.50
C VAL A 167 16.19 -16.01 -11.51
N GLY A 168 15.60 -16.32 -10.37
CA GLY A 168 16.22 -17.05 -9.26
C GLY A 168 17.13 -16.18 -8.38
N GLU A 169 17.27 -14.88 -8.67
CA GLU A 169 17.95 -13.97 -7.76
C GLU A 169 17.17 -13.85 -6.46
N SER A 170 17.88 -13.94 -5.33
CA SER A 170 17.30 -13.77 -4.01
C SER A 170 17.80 -12.48 -3.39
N ILE A 171 16.88 -11.69 -2.84
CA ILE A 171 17.15 -10.39 -2.23
C ILE A 171 16.54 -10.37 -0.83
N GLN A 172 17.31 -9.98 0.18
CA GLN A 172 16.82 -9.82 1.54
C GLN A 172 16.32 -8.38 1.75
N LEU A 173 15.07 -8.23 2.17
CA LEU A 173 14.55 -6.95 2.66
C LEU A 173 14.95 -6.74 4.13
N LYS A 174 15.09 -5.47 4.50
CA LYS A 174 15.16 -5.02 5.90
C LYS A 174 14.08 -3.98 6.11
N VAL A 175 13.28 -4.16 7.16
CA VAL A 175 12.16 -3.30 7.50
C VAL A 175 12.41 -2.69 8.87
N LEU A 176 12.38 -1.37 8.94
CA LEU A 176 12.58 -0.60 10.16
C LEU A 176 11.28 0.12 10.53
N ALA A 177 10.83 -0.04 11.77
CA ALA A 177 9.77 0.79 12.33
C ALA A 177 10.41 1.97 13.05
N HIS A 178 9.95 3.18 12.71
CA HIS A 178 10.30 4.42 13.41
C HIS A 178 9.10 4.85 14.27
N TRP A 179 9.38 5.22 15.51
CA TRP A 179 8.39 5.66 16.49
C TRP A 179 8.53 7.15 16.78
N ALA A 180 7.44 7.78 17.23
CA ALA A 180 7.41 9.21 17.53
C ALA A 180 8.34 9.63 18.68
N ASP A 181 8.72 8.69 19.56
CA ASP A 181 9.68 8.88 20.64
C ASP A 181 11.15 8.82 20.16
N GLY A 182 11.38 8.58 18.86
CA GLY A 182 12.71 8.43 18.26
C GLY A 182 13.25 7.00 18.25
N THR A 183 12.54 6.03 18.85
CA THR A 183 12.93 4.62 18.81
C THR A 183 12.89 4.09 17.38
N VAL A 184 13.88 3.27 17.03
CA VAL A 184 13.95 2.56 15.74
C VAL A 184 14.21 1.09 15.99
N GLU A 185 13.38 0.22 15.42
CA GLU A 185 13.49 -1.24 15.59
C GLU A 185 13.56 -1.95 14.24
N ASP A 186 14.36 -3.01 14.16
CA ASP A 186 14.27 -3.96 13.06
C ASP A 186 13.03 -4.83 13.26
N VAL A 187 12.08 -4.69 12.35
CA VAL A 187 10.79 -5.37 12.39
C VAL A 187 10.61 -6.32 11.20
N THR A 188 11.71 -6.66 10.51
CA THR A 188 11.68 -7.50 9.30
C THR A 188 10.98 -8.82 9.54
N GLU A 189 11.28 -9.48 10.67
CA GLU A 189 10.70 -10.78 11.02
C GLU A 189 9.27 -10.69 11.58
N PHE A 190 8.82 -9.50 11.98
CA PHE A 190 7.44 -9.20 12.37
C PHE A 190 6.57 -8.78 11.19
N THR A 191 7.19 -8.46 10.05
CA THR A 191 6.50 -7.89 8.90
C THR A 191 5.81 -8.97 8.08
N ARG A 192 4.54 -8.74 7.74
CA ARG A 192 3.83 -9.53 6.73
C ARG A 192 4.12 -8.95 5.36
N PHE A 193 4.52 -9.80 4.41
CA PHE A 193 4.76 -9.41 3.02
C PHE A 193 3.67 -9.97 2.11
N ARG A 194 3.24 -9.19 1.12
CA ARG A 194 2.34 -9.64 0.04
C ARG A 194 2.88 -9.21 -1.30
N THR A 195 2.85 -10.11 -2.28
CA THR A 195 3.20 -9.74 -3.66
C THR A 195 1.95 -9.44 -4.49
N ASN A 196 2.03 -8.41 -5.35
CA ASN A 196 0.97 -8.09 -6.30
C ASN A 196 0.93 -9.04 -7.52
N ASP A 197 2.09 -9.47 -8.02
CA ASP A 197 2.25 -10.46 -9.08
C ASP A 197 3.37 -11.46 -8.75
N GLU A 198 2.96 -12.68 -8.35
CA GLU A 198 3.84 -13.78 -7.97
C GLU A 198 4.60 -14.40 -9.15
N SER A 199 4.17 -14.13 -10.39
CA SER A 199 4.92 -14.56 -11.59
C SER A 199 6.21 -13.76 -11.77
N VAL A 200 6.33 -12.60 -11.12
CA VAL A 200 7.52 -11.73 -11.14
C VAL A 200 8.39 -11.96 -9.91
N VAL A 201 7.81 -12.00 -8.70
CA VAL A 201 8.55 -12.13 -7.44
C VAL A 201 7.74 -12.91 -6.40
N LEU A 202 8.39 -13.80 -5.64
CA LEU A 202 7.80 -14.36 -4.42
C LEU A 202 8.44 -13.69 -3.21
N ALA A 203 7.62 -13.33 -2.23
CA ALA A 203 8.07 -12.86 -0.93
C ALA A 203 7.89 -13.99 0.08
N HIS A 204 8.99 -14.43 0.67
CA HIS A 204 9.00 -15.44 1.73
C HIS A 204 8.95 -14.75 3.10
N GLU A 205 8.67 -15.54 4.14
CA GLU A 205 8.75 -15.07 5.52
C GLU A 205 10.16 -14.55 5.85
N GLY A 206 10.23 -13.59 6.77
CA GLY A 206 11.48 -12.92 7.13
C GLY A 206 12.01 -11.97 6.05
N GLY A 207 11.25 -11.68 5.00
CA GLY A 207 11.59 -10.64 4.01
C GLY A 207 12.51 -11.08 2.88
N ARG A 208 12.77 -12.38 2.73
CA ARG A 208 13.54 -12.91 1.59
C ARG A 208 12.67 -12.93 0.34
N LEU A 209 13.10 -12.22 -0.69
CA LEU A 209 12.48 -12.23 -2.01
C LEU A 209 13.16 -13.23 -2.94
N GLU A 210 12.40 -13.76 -3.88
CA GLU A 210 12.87 -14.63 -4.95
C GLU A 210 12.27 -14.16 -6.29
N ILE A 211 13.12 -13.79 -7.24
CA ILE A 211 12.68 -13.32 -8.55
C ILE A 211 12.27 -14.50 -9.42
N LYS A 212 11.02 -14.51 -9.90
CA LYS A 212 10.43 -15.61 -10.69
C LYS A 212 10.39 -15.33 -12.18
N GLY A 213 10.26 -14.07 -12.57
CA GLY A 213 10.02 -13.72 -13.96
C GLY A 213 10.31 -12.26 -14.27
N LYS A 214 10.35 -11.95 -15.57
CA LYS A 214 10.49 -10.58 -16.07
C LYS A 214 9.19 -9.82 -15.86
N GLY A 215 9.28 -8.57 -15.44
CA GLY A 215 8.09 -7.75 -15.23
C GLY A 215 8.33 -6.63 -14.23
N ASP A 216 7.23 -5.99 -13.87
CA ASP A 216 7.14 -4.90 -12.92
C ASP A 216 6.07 -5.23 -11.89
N SER A 217 6.48 -5.46 -10.66
CA SER A 217 5.62 -5.87 -9.55
C SER A 217 5.96 -5.08 -8.31
N HIS A 218 5.19 -5.29 -7.25
CA HIS A 218 5.42 -4.70 -5.95
C HIS A 218 5.28 -5.77 -4.87
N VAL A 219 6.15 -5.68 -3.85
CA VAL A 219 5.98 -6.37 -2.58
C VAL A 219 5.51 -5.33 -1.57
N VAL A 220 4.38 -5.58 -0.92
CA VAL A 220 3.81 -4.69 0.11
C VAL A 220 4.10 -5.27 1.48
N ALA A 221 4.76 -4.48 2.31
CA ALA A 221 5.05 -4.79 3.71
C ALA A 221 3.99 -4.19 4.63
N PHE A 222 3.56 -4.96 5.63
CA PHE A 222 2.59 -4.56 6.64
C PHE A 222 3.16 -4.81 8.04
N TYR A 223 3.18 -3.77 8.88
CA TYR A 223 3.55 -3.84 10.29
C TYR A 223 2.92 -2.65 11.04
N ASP A 224 2.26 -2.90 12.18
CA ASP A 224 1.40 -1.92 12.87
C ASP A 224 0.45 -1.26 11.84
N ASN A 225 0.27 0.07 11.89
CA ASN A 225 -0.45 0.86 10.91
C ASN A 225 0.38 1.21 9.65
N GLY A 226 1.60 0.71 9.56
CA GLY A 226 2.50 0.92 8.43
C GLY A 226 2.18 0.01 7.25
N VAL A 227 1.95 0.63 6.08
CA VAL A 227 1.84 -0.06 4.80
C VAL A 227 2.83 0.58 3.83
N ALA A 228 3.82 -0.19 3.37
CA ALA A 228 4.87 0.33 2.51
C ALA A 228 5.12 -0.60 1.31
N PRO A 229 4.91 -0.14 0.07
CA PRO A 229 5.23 -0.91 -1.13
C PRO A 229 6.71 -0.77 -1.51
N VAL A 230 7.32 -1.87 -1.93
CA VAL A 230 8.65 -1.94 -2.54
C VAL A 230 8.48 -2.34 -4.00
N PRO A 231 8.82 -1.47 -4.97
CA PRO A 231 8.82 -1.86 -6.37
C PRO A 231 9.91 -2.88 -6.64
N VAL A 232 9.55 -3.97 -7.32
CA VAL A 232 10.44 -5.06 -7.71
C VAL A 232 10.28 -5.31 -9.19
N MET A 233 11.37 -5.15 -9.93
CA MET A 233 11.38 -5.27 -11.38
C MET A 233 12.46 -6.22 -11.83
N LEU A 234 12.18 -7.02 -12.87
CA LEU A 234 13.20 -7.66 -13.68
C LEU A 234 12.99 -7.19 -15.14
N PRO A 235 13.97 -6.50 -15.76
CA PRO A 235 13.79 -5.92 -17.08
C PRO A 235 13.35 -6.93 -18.15
N VAL A 236 12.43 -6.50 -19.02
CA VAL A 236 11.88 -7.37 -20.07
C VAL A 236 12.86 -7.58 -21.23
N SER A 237 13.77 -6.62 -21.44
CA SER A 237 14.81 -6.66 -22.46
C SER A 237 16.21 -6.33 -21.89
N GLN A 238 17.23 -6.46 -22.74
CA GLN A 238 18.62 -6.09 -22.41
C GLN A 238 18.92 -4.60 -22.68
N GLN A 239 17.94 -3.84 -23.17
CA GLN A 239 18.07 -2.41 -23.37
C GLN A 239 17.85 -1.73 -22.02
N VAL A 240 18.89 -1.70 -21.19
CA VAL A 240 18.90 -1.08 -19.86
C VAL A 240 20.26 -0.42 -19.62
N GLY A 241 20.34 0.48 -18.64
CA GLY A 241 21.59 1.15 -18.26
C GLY A 241 22.25 1.84 -19.46
N SER A 242 23.52 1.53 -19.73
CA SER A 242 24.28 2.09 -20.85
C SER A 242 23.81 1.63 -22.24
N LYS A 243 23.06 0.52 -22.32
CA LYS A 243 22.48 0.02 -23.58
C LYS A 243 21.13 0.67 -23.91
N TYR A 244 20.57 1.47 -23.01
CA TYR A 244 19.29 2.14 -23.25
C TYR A 244 19.48 3.31 -24.24
N PRO A 245 18.65 3.42 -25.30
CA PRO A 245 18.76 4.51 -26.25
C PRO A 245 18.41 5.86 -25.60
N LYS A 246 18.94 6.95 -26.15
CA LYS A 246 18.54 8.29 -25.73
C LYS A 246 17.09 8.55 -26.16
N VAL A 247 16.19 8.58 -25.18
CA VAL A 247 14.79 8.94 -25.39
C VAL A 247 14.60 10.43 -25.15
N ARG A 248 13.89 11.11 -26.06
CA ARG A 248 13.51 12.50 -25.87
C ARG A 248 12.39 12.60 -24.82
N ALA A 249 12.69 13.21 -23.68
CA ALA A 249 11.72 13.49 -22.62
C ALA A 249 11.64 15.00 -22.36
N THR A 250 10.53 15.63 -22.74
CA THR A 250 10.40 17.10 -22.76
C THR A 250 9.71 17.66 -21.54
N THR A 251 8.70 16.95 -21.02
CA THR A 251 7.93 17.36 -19.85
C THR A 251 8.42 16.65 -18.58
N PRO A 252 8.09 17.14 -17.37
CA PRO A 252 8.33 16.38 -16.14
C PRO A 252 7.70 14.98 -16.16
N ILE A 253 6.52 14.84 -16.78
CA ILE A 253 5.81 13.57 -16.93
C ILE A 253 6.60 12.64 -17.87
N ASP A 254 7.06 13.14 -19.02
CA ASP A 254 7.88 12.35 -19.96
C ASP A 254 9.15 11.84 -19.28
N LYS A 255 9.78 12.67 -18.43
CA LYS A 255 11.00 12.30 -17.71
C LYS A 255 10.73 11.18 -16.69
N ALA A 256 9.61 11.25 -15.97
CA ALA A 256 9.20 10.19 -15.05
C ALA A 256 8.91 8.88 -15.80
N ILE A 257 8.18 8.94 -16.92
CA ILE A 257 7.89 7.79 -17.78
C ILE A 257 9.19 7.18 -18.34
N ALA A 258 10.06 8.00 -18.94
CA ALA A 258 11.33 7.54 -19.50
C ALA A 258 12.22 6.87 -18.44
N THR A 259 12.26 7.44 -17.22
CA THR A 259 12.98 6.85 -16.10
C THR A 259 12.44 5.46 -15.76
N LYS A 260 11.12 5.29 -15.68
CA LYS A 260 10.51 3.97 -15.41
C LYS A 260 10.77 2.98 -16.54
N LEU A 261 10.53 3.39 -17.80
CA LEU A 261 10.73 2.55 -18.98
C LEU A 261 12.17 2.07 -19.12
N GLN A 262 13.16 2.92 -18.79
CA GLN A 262 14.56 2.52 -18.73
C GLN A 262 14.83 1.43 -17.68
N LYS A 263 14.21 1.51 -16.50
CA LYS A 263 14.36 0.49 -15.45
C LYS A 263 13.77 -0.86 -15.85
N VAL A 264 12.62 -0.86 -16.51
CA VAL A 264 11.95 -2.10 -16.95
C VAL A 264 12.45 -2.60 -18.31
N GLY A 265 13.35 -1.88 -18.97
CA GLY A 265 13.93 -2.26 -20.26
C GLY A 265 12.95 -2.18 -21.43
N ILE A 266 12.07 -1.18 -21.43
CA ILE A 266 11.13 -0.91 -22.51
C ILE A 266 11.58 0.36 -23.25
N VAL A 267 11.75 0.27 -24.56
CA VAL A 267 12.01 1.44 -25.40
C VAL A 267 10.66 1.98 -25.92
N PRO A 268 10.36 3.28 -25.75
CA PRO A 268 9.14 3.87 -26.29
C PRO A 268 9.02 3.64 -27.79
N SER A 269 7.79 3.43 -28.26
CA SER A 269 7.50 3.40 -29.69
C SER A 269 7.78 4.76 -30.35
N GLU A 270 7.96 4.73 -31.66
CA GLU A 270 8.09 5.94 -32.46
C GLU A 270 6.84 6.83 -32.37
N ILE A 271 7.02 8.11 -32.72
CA ILE A 271 5.90 9.06 -32.79
C ILE A 271 4.93 8.59 -33.87
N CYS A 272 3.69 8.35 -33.47
CA CYS A 272 2.64 7.91 -34.38
C CYS A 272 2.27 8.98 -35.43
N SER A 273 1.63 8.52 -36.50
CA SER A 273 1.06 9.41 -37.53
C SER A 273 -0.06 10.30 -36.97
N ASP A 274 -0.40 11.38 -37.69
CA ASP A 274 -1.49 12.28 -37.27
C ASP A 274 -2.86 11.61 -37.27
N GLN A 275 -3.09 10.68 -38.20
CA GLN A 275 -4.30 9.85 -38.27
C GLN A 275 -4.44 8.99 -37.02
N GLU A 276 -3.37 8.28 -36.64
CA GLU A 276 -3.37 7.45 -35.44
C GLU A 276 -3.48 8.28 -34.16
N PHE A 277 -2.75 9.40 -34.09
CA PHE A 277 -2.85 10.32 -32.97
C PHE A 277 -4.29 10.76 -32.75
N LEU A 278 -4.95 11.28 -33.80
CA LEU A 278 -6.33 11.78 -33.69
C LEU A 278 -7.30 10.68 -33.27
N ARG A 279 -7.18 9.47 -33.82
CA ARG A 279 -8.03 8.34 -33.42
C ARG A 279 -7.82 7.97 -31.95
N ARG A 280 -6.57 7.82 -31.51
CA ARG A 280 -6.23 7.42 -30.13
C ARG A 280 -6.67 8.48 -29.13
N VAL A 281 -6.30 9.74 -29.35
CA VAL A 281 -6.60 10.82 -28.39
C VAL A 281 -8.10 11.07 -28.24
N THR A 282 -8.91 10.98 -29.31
CA THR A 282 -10.37 11.13 -29.16
C THR A 282 -11.00 9.95 -28.42
N LEU A 283 -10.56 8.71 -28.69
CA LEU A 283 -11.05 7.53 -27.95
C LEU A 283 -10.64 7.58 -26.47
N ASP A 284 -9.38 7.91 -26.19
CA ASP A 284 -8.85 7.90 -24.82
C ASP A 284 -9.45 9.04 -23.98
N VAL A 285 -9.59 10.24 -24.56
CA VAL A 285 -10.06 11.43 -23.84
C VAL A 285 -11.58 11.51 -23.77
N THR A 286 -12.30 11.16 -24.85
CA THR A 286 -13.76 11.36 -24.92
C THR A 286 -14.57 10.10 -25.16
N GLY A 287 -13.94 8.92 -25.28
CA GLY A 287 -14.64 7.65 -25.48
C GLY A 287 -15.32 7.51 -26.84
N THR A 288 -15.01 8.39 -27.81
CA THR A 288 -15.71 8.47 -29.11
C THR A 288 -14.73 8.59 -30.27
N LEU A 289 -15.19 8.30 -31.50
CA LEU A 289 -14.39 8.50 -32.71
C LEU A 289 -14.50 9.95 -33.20
N PRO A 290 -13.43 10.50 -33.85
CA PRO A 290 -13.52 11.79 -34.51
C PRO A 290 -14.50 11.72 -35.69
N THR A 291 -15.24 12.80 -35.95
CA THR A 291 -16.09 12.90 -37.12
C THR A 291 -15.26 12.98 -38.41
N ALA A 292 -15.87 12.62 -39.55
CA ALA A 292 -15.19 12.72 -40.85
C ALA A 292 -14.66 14.13 -41.14
N GLN A 293 -15.38 15.18 -40.72
CA GLN A 293 -14.96 16.56 -40.92
C GLN A 293 -13.77 16.95 -40.04
N GLU A 294 -13.73 16.48 -38.79
CA GLU A 294 -12.59 16.71 -37.91
C GLU A 294 -11.33 16.03 -38.41
N VAL A 295 -11.45 14.80 -38.93
CA VAL A 295 -10.33 14.09 -39.56
C VAL A 295 -9.77 14.91 -40.71
N LYS A 296 -10.61 15.33 -41.67
CA LYS A 296 -10.18 16.15 -42.82
C LYS A 296 -9.49 17.44 -42.36
N SER A 297 -10.09 18.15 -41.42
CA SER A 297 -9.58 19.45 -40.94
C SER A 297 -8.25 19.31 -40.18
N PHE A 298 -8.11 18.28 -39.35
CA PHE A 298 -6.90 18.02 -38.57
C PHE A 298 -5.72 17.60 -39.46
N LEU A 299 -5.98 16.76 -40.46
CA LEU A 299 -4.96 16.31 -41.41
C LEU A 299 -4.52 17.42 -42.36
N ALA A 300 -5.43 18.31 -42.77
CA ALA A 300 -5.10 19.47 -43.61
C ALA A 300 -4.29 20.54 -42.85
N SER A 301 -4.39 20.59 -41.51
CA SER A 301 -3.69 21.60 -40.71
C SER A 301 -2.17 21.39 -40.69
N LYS A 302 -1.44 22.46 -40.99
CA LYS A 302 0.03 22.56 -40.91
C LYS A 302 0.53 23.23 -39.62
N ASP A 303 -0.37 23.53 -38.69
CA ASP A 303 -0.01 24.13 -37.42
C ASP A 303 0.85 23.15 -36.59
N LYS A 304 2.05 23.59 -36.20
CA LYS A 304 3.00 22.80 -35.41
C LYS A 304 2.43 22.39 -34.04
N ASN A 305 1.44 23.14 -33.53
CA ASN A 305 0.80 22.90 -32.25
C ASN A 305 -0.56 22.20 -32.36
N LYS A 306 -0.96 21.71 -33.54
CA LYS A 306 -2.30 21.13 -33.76
C LYS A 306 -2.65 19.98 -32.80
N ARG A 307 -1.67 19.14 -32.43
CA ARG A 307 -1.86 18.03 -31.48
C ARG A 307 -2.23 18.52 -30.09
N GLN A 308 -1.49 19.50 -29.57
CA GLN A 308 -1.75 20.11 -28.27
C GLN A 308 -3.10 20.84 -28.26
N LYS A 309 -3.39 21.63 -29.32
CA LYS A 309 -4.68 22.31 -29.46
C LYS A 309 -5.86 21.34 -29.49
N LYS A 310 -5.72 20.22 -30.22
CA LYS A 310 -6.75 19.17 -30.27
C LYS A 310 -6.94 18.51 -28.90
N ALA A 311 -5.86 18.20 -28.17
CA ALA A 311 -5.97 17.66 -26.81
C ALA A 311 -6.71 18.61 -25.86
N ASN A 312 -6.35 19.90 -25.84
CA ASN A 312 -7.03 20.91 -25.02
C ASN A 312 -8.50 21.06 -25.38
N GLU A 313 -8.81 21.05 -26.68
CA GLU A 313 -10.19 21.13 -27.15
C GLU A 313 -11.01 19.90 -26.73
N LEU A 314 -10.46 18.68 -26.84
CA LEU A 314 -11.12 17.46 -26.38
C LEU A 314 -11.38 17.47 -24.86
N LEU A 315 -10.42 17.93 -24.06
CA LEU A 315 -10.58 18.07 -22.61
C LEU A 315 -11.70 19.06 -22.22
N SER A 316 -12.02 20.02 -23.08
CA SER A 316 -13.12 20.96 -22.85
C SER A 316 -14.51 20.42 -23.22
N ARG A 317 -14.60 19.24 -23.85
CA ARG A 317 -15.89 18.66 -24.27
C ARG A 317 -16.65 18.07 -23.09
N PRO A 318 -17.99 18.18 -23.05
CA PRO A 318 -18.81 17.44 -22.09
C PRO A 318 -18.59 15.91 -22.15
N ALA A 319 -18.19 15.39 -23.31
CA ALA A 319 -17.86 13.98 -23.51
C ALA A 319 -16.64 13.53 -22.70
N TYR A 320 -15.64 14.41 -22.48
CA TYR A 320 -14.51 14.10 -21.59
C TYR A 320 -15.02 13.84 -20.17
N ALA A 321 -15.83 14.76 -19.64
CA ALA A 321 -16.39 14.61 -18.30
C ALA A 321 -17.22 13.32 -18.18
N ALA A 322 -18.09 13.03 -19.16
CA ALA A 322 -18.92 11.82 -19.15
C ALA A 322 -18.06 10.54 -19.15
N TRP A 323 -17.04 10.49 -20.01
CA TRP A 323 -16.18 9.32 -20.18
C TRP A 323 -15.32 9.04 -18.94
N TRP A 324 -14.65 10.06 -18.40
CA TRP A 324 -13.81 9.91 -17.21
C TRP A 324 -14.63 9.64 -15.95
N THR A 325 -15.85 10.17 -15.87
CA THR A 325 -16.78 9.81 -14.80
C THR A 325 -17.09 8.32 -14.83
N THR A 326 -17.41 7.76 -16.00
CA THR A 326 -17.63 6.32 -16.14
C THR A 326 -16.40 5.53 -15.69
N LYS A 327 -15.19 5.91 -16.11
CA LYS A 327 -13.95 5.25 -15.68
C LYS A 327 -13.73 5.28 -14.17
N ILE A 328 -13.91 6.42 -13.53
CA ILE A 328 -13.76 6.57 -12.08
C ILE A 328 -14.80 5.71 -11.35
N ASN A 329 -16.03 5.70 -11.85
CA ASN A 329 -17.12 4.89 -11.29
C ASN A 329 -16.83 3.38 -11.41
N ASP A 330 -16.25 2.94 -12.53
CA ASP A 330 -15.82 1.55 -12.70
C ASP A 330 -14.74 1.17 -11.68
N PHE A 331 -13.74 2.03 -11.46
CA PHE A 331 -12.69 1.79 -10.46
C PHE A 331 -13.22 1.72 -9.03
N GLN A 332 -14.26 2.49 -8.74
CA GLN A 332 -14.91 2.53 -7.43
C GLN A 332 -15.95 1.41 -7.23
N GLY A 333 -16.19 0.59 -8.26
CA GLY A 333 -17.21 -0.46 -8.20
C GLY A 333 -18.64 0.08 -8.12
N ASN A 334 -18.90 1.29 -8.62
CA ASN A 334 -20.25 1.84 -8.63
C ASN A 334 -21.15 0.99 -9.55
N SER A 335 -22.02 0.19 -8.95
CA SER A 335 -22.89 -0.74 -9.66
C SER A 335 -24.32 -0.64 -9.16
N PRO A 336 -25.30 -0.36 -10.04
CA PRO A 336 -26.72 -0.39 -9.68
C PRO A 336 -27.21 -1.74 -9.15
N ASN A 337 -26.45 -2.83 -9.37
CA ASN A 337 -26.78 -4.17 -8.90
C ASN A 337 -26.15 -4.47 -7.53
N GLN A 338 -24.91 -4.02 -7.29
CA GLN A 338 -24.22 -4.25 -6.00
C GLN A 338 -24.69 -3.26 -4.92
N LEU A 339 -25.12 -2.06 -5.32
CA LEU A 339 -25.63 -1.02 -4.41
C LEU A 339 -27.13 -1.16 -4.12
N ARG A 340 -27.76 -2.29 -4.47
CA ARG A 340 -29.14 -2.58 -4.07
C ARG A 340 -29.19 -2.93 -2.59
N ILE A 341 -29.26 -1.90 -1.76
CA ILE A 341 -29.61 -2.05 -0.35
C ILE A 341 -31.06 -2.57 -0.31
N ASN A 342 -31.26 -3.73 0.33
CA ASN A 342 -32.54 -4.42 0.56
C ASN A 342 -33.79 -3.53 0.42
N ASN A 343 -34.62 -3.79 -0.61
CA ASN A 343 -36.06 -3.52 -0.83
C ASN A 343 -36.75 -2.24 -0.30
N TYR A 344 -36.11 -1.34 0.44
CA TYR A 344 -36.76 -0.25 1.19
C TYR A 344 -36.70 1.12 0.49
N ALA A 345 -35.92 1.27 -0.58
CA ALA A 345 -35.75 2.57 -1.26
C ALA A 345 -35.94 2.49 -2.78
N ARG A 346 -37.14 2.09 -3.25
CA ARG A 346 -37.50 2.13 -4.68
C ARG A 346 -37.47 3.53 -5.33
N ARG A 347 -37.22 4.60 -4.56
CA ARG A 347 -37.19 5.99 -5.03
C ARG A 347 -35.79 6.63 -5.08
N ILE A 348 -34.74 5.92 -4.66
CA ILE A 348 -33.36 6.42 -4.67
C ILE A 348 -32.58 5.59 -5.69
N ASN A 349 -31.71 6.23 -6.47
CA ASN A 349 -30.78 5.53 -7.37
C ASN A 349 -29.34 5.88 -6.97
N PRO A 350 -28.81 5.26 -5.89
CA PRO A 350 -27.52 5.62 -5.31
C PRO A 350 -26.37 5.59 -6.32
N SER A 351 -26.47 4.72 -7.32
CA SER A 351 -25.46 4.61 -8.38
C SER A 351 -25.47 5.82 -9.31
N ARG A 352 -26.66 6.26 -9.75
CA ARG A 352 -26.80 7.48 -10.57
C ARG A 352 -26.39 8.72 -9.79
N ASP A 353 -26.84 8.77 -8.57
CA ASP A 353 -26.57 9.80 -7.59
C ASP A 353 -25.06 9.99 -7.35
N TRP A 354 -24.32 8.89 -7.19
CA TRP A 354 -22.86 8.87 -7.13
C TRP A 354 -22.20 9.28 -8.46
N TYR A 355 -22.73 8.81 -9.60
CA TYR A 355 -22.24 9.21 -10.92
C TYR A 355 -22.37 10.72 -11.12
N ASP A 356 -23.53 11.30 -10.82
CA ASP A 356 -23.79 12.74 -10.98
C ASP A 356 -22.88 13.57 -10.04
N TRP A 357 -22.58 13.04 -8.84
CA TRP A 357 -21.57 13.61 -7.96
C TRP A 357 -20.19 13.62 -8.64
N VAL A 358 -19.66 12.47 -9.06
CA VAL A 358 -18.33 12.42 -9.71
C VAL A 358 -18.30 13.28 -10.99
N TYR A 359 -19.37 13.27 -11.78
CA TYR A 359 -19.47 14.00 -13.05
C TYR A 359 -19.21 15.49 -12.90
N LYS A 360 -19.83 16.12 -11.90
CA LYS A 360 -19.63 17.55 -11.66
C LYS A 360 -18.16 17.88 -11.39
N ARG A 361 -17.46 17.06 -10.59
CA ARG A 361 -16.06 17.31 -10.19
C ARG A 361 -15.12 17.16 -11.38
N VAL A 362 -15.36 16.15 -12.22
CA VAL A 362 -14.59 15.97 -13.46
C VAL A 362 -14.85 17.14 -14.42
N LEU A 363 -16.11 17.57 -14.56
CA LEU A 363 -16.49 18.70 -15.41
C LEU A 363 -15.85 20.02 -14.95
N GLU A 364 -15.79 20.25 -13.65
CA GLU A 364 -15.17 21.43 -13.02
C GLU A 364 -13.64 21.34 -12.93
N ASN A 365 -13.05 20.24 -13.43
CA ASN A 365 -11.62 19.95 -13.37
C ASN A 365 -11.06 20.05 -11.94
N GLN A 366 -11.84 19.55 -10.96
CA GLN A 366 -11.42 19.47 -9.58
C GLN A 366 -10.23 18.51 -9.44
N SER A 367 -9.26 18.90 -8.63
CA SER A 367 -8.06 18.09 -8.42
C SER A 367 -8.40 16.77 -7.71
N TYR A 368 -7.66 15.71 -8.04
CA TYR A 368 -7.95 14.38 -7.53
C TYR A 368 -7.89 14.29 -6.00
N ASP A 369 -6.96 14.99 -5.35
CA ASP A 369 -6.88 15.09 -3.90
C ASP A 369 -8.17 15.67 -3.29
N LYS A 370 -8.77 16.69 -3.91
CA LYS A 370 -10.03 17.28 -3.46
C LYS A 370 -11.22 16.36 -3.68
N ILE A 371 -11.21 15.58 -4.78
CA ILE A 371 -12.23 14.54 -5.00
C ILE A 371 -12.12 13.49 -3.88
N VAL A 372 -10.93 12.96 -3.61
CA VAL A 372 -10.70 11.95 -2.57
C VAL A 372 -11.05 12.49 -1.18
N GLU A 373 -10.65 13.72 -0.85
CA GLU A 373 -11.03 14.39 0.39
C GLU A 373 -12.55 14.44 0.58
N GLY A 374 -13.30 14.84 -0.45
CA GLY A 374 -14.77 14.86 -0.40
C GLY A 374 -15.41 13.48 -0.20
N ILE A 375 -14.78 12.42 -0.72
CA ILE A 375 -15.22 11.04 -0.49
C ILE A 375 -14.95 10.60 0.95
N VAL A 376 -13.72 10.80 1.44
CA VAL A 376 -13.27 10.31 2.76
C VAL A 376 -13.92 11.09 3.90
N MET A 377 -14.07 12.41 3.72
CA MET A 377 -14.64 13.31 4.72
C MET A 377 -16.17 13.47 4.59
N GLY A 378 -16.78 12.74 3.64
CA GLY A 378 -18.20 12.82 3.33
C GLY A 378 -19.06 12.60 4.57
N LYS A 379 -19.97 13.54 4.83
CA LYS A 379 -20.96 13.44 5.93
C LYS A 379 -22.30 13.00 5.37
N SER A 380 -23.16 12.43 6.20
CA SER A 380 -24.56 12.25 5.81
C SER A 380 -25.26 13.61 5.72
N ARG A 381 -26.35 13.69 4.95
CA ARG A 381 -27.23 14.87 4.90
C ARG A 381 -27.63 15.27 6.32
N THR A 382 -27.26 16.47 6.73
CA THR A 382 -27.58 17.00 8.07
C THR A 382 -28.91 17.75 8.11
N SER A 383 -29.44 18.18 6.94
CA SER A 383 -30.72 18.86 6.82
C SER A 383 -31.80 17.99 6.13
N PRO A 384 -32.98 17.82 6.76
CA PRO A 384 -34.13 17.14 6.15
C PRO A 384 -34.59 17.77 4.83
N ASP A 385 -34.43 19.08 4.67
CA ASP A 385 -35.03 19.87 3.59
C ASP A 385 -34.11 20.02 2.36
N GLN A 386 -32.82 19.68 2.48
CA GLN A 386 -31.88 19.76 1.37
C GLN A 386 -32.15 18.65 0.35
N ASP A 387 -32.44 18.98 -0.90
CA ASP A 387 -32.60 17.96 -1.93
C ASP A 387 -31.27 17.27 -2.26
N TYR A 388 -31.35 16.02 -2.71
CA TYR A 388 -30.17 15.20 -2.98
C TYR A 388 -29.23 15.81 -4.04
N LYS A 389 -29.79 16.49 -5.05
CA LYS A 389 -29.04 17.09 -6.15
C LYS A 389 -28.29 18.34 -5.69
N SER A 390 -28.85 19.12 -4.77
CA SER A 390 -28.17 20.25 -4.15
C SER A 390 -27.08 19.78 -3.18
N PHE A 391 -27.36 18.78 -2.34
CA PHE A 391 -26.38 18.20 -1.42
C PHE A 391 -25.15 17.64 -2.16
N THR A 392 -25.37 16.86 -3.22
CA THR A 392 -24.29 16.33 -4.07
C THR A 392 -23.55 17.41 -4.86
N LYS A 393 -23.92 18.68 -4.80
CA LYS A 393 -23.15 19.78 -5.39
C LYS A 393 -22.26 20.49 -4.37
N GLU A 394 -22.57 20.41 -3.08
CA GLU A 394 -21.88 21.15 -2.02
C GLU A 394 -20.68 20.40 -1.43
N MET A 395 -20.81 19.09 -1.19
CA MET A 395 -19.69 18.23 -0.76
C MET A 395 -18.75 17.93 -1.92
#